data_AF-A0A6G8PS21-F1
#
_entry.id   AF-A0A6G8PS21-F1
#
_cell.length_a   1.000
_cell.length_b   1.000
_cell.length_c   1.000
_cell.angle_alpha   90.00
_cell.angle_beta   90.00
_cell.angle_gamma   90.00
#
_symmetry.space_group_name_H-M   'P 1'
#
loop_
_entity.id
_entity.type
_entity.pdbx_description
1 polymer ?
#
loop_
_entity_poly.entity_id
_entity_poly.type
_entity_poly.pdbx_seq_one_letter_code
_entity_poly.pdbx_strand_id
1 'polypeptide(L)'
;MSESLRPRPGGSPARRDARVMTLAPSRWGTLALLPAALVAVLLFSVVCALPARAEPSRSGPVDPGTGFPAWLGDSEGLRLEPCFVGANCSAIVPDPSRPPSAPGNIGDRVVYWSASAEMTTRGGGRALLQLTKQGGFLPAAGPKDDARQVVSRIRIQVDNLVPGAAYKVTHPYGVETFLDVDGGRRSIDFTEDVGCIQAPCSEFAAGLNGRVDPWLAWDTLGAPAGGPPAGYVGDPAIPHEVTGSPFSDADGARQNYFEIEGPDVGGPGVDVVRTDLFRVEGKLAGLAAFADPKGGLHGGVRSVTLAASDPDAEIFYTTDGTEPTARSTPYEGPFDVASSTTLKFVALGEAGPAGDRPRSPVVTETYHVD
;
A
#
# COMPACT_ATOMS: atom_id res chain seq x y z
N MET A 1 16.71 46.90 -49.66
CA MET A 1 17.31 47.24 -50.97
C MET A 1 17.12 45.99 -51.84
N SER A 2 16.35 45.93 -52.93
CA SER A 2 15.71 46.91 -53.81
C SER A 2 14.50 46.23 -54.50
N GLU A 3 13.45 47.00 -54.79
CA GLU A 3 12.29 46.63 -55.62
C GLU A 3 12.65 46.37 -57.10
N SER A 4 11.82 45.61 -57.84
CA SER A 4 11.18 46.07 -59.10
C SER A 4 10.31 45.01 -59.82
N LEU A 5 9.01 45.29 -59.89
CA LEU A 5 8.01 45.23 -61.00
C LEU A 5 7.88 44.05 -62.02
N ARG A 6 6.59 43.71 -62.23
CA ARG A 6 5.82 42.86 -63.20
C ARG A 6 6.06 43.13 -64.72
N PRO A 7 5.57 42.34 -65.74
CA PRO A 7 4.20 41.74 -65.87
C PRO A 7 3.98 40.41 -66.67
N ARG A 8 2.71 39.95 -66.67
CA ARG A 8 2.00 38.85 -67.41
C ARG A 8 1.88 39.13 -68.95
N PRO A 9 1.40 38.24 -69.88
CA PRO A 9 0.25 37.30 -69.76
C PRO A 9 0.17 36.04 -70.70
N GLY A 10 -0.95 35.32 -70.59
CA GLY A 10 -1.49 34.35 -71.57
C GLY A 10 -1.93 33.05 -70.88
N GLY A 11 -3.12 32.47 -71.03
CA GLY A 11 -4.31 32.74 -71.81
C GLY A 11 -5.15 31.46 -71.72
N SER A 12 -6.39 31.54 -71.22
CA SER A 12 -7.37 30.44 -71.16
C SER A 12 -8.14 30.37 -72.49
N PRO A 13 -8.80 29.25 -72.85
CA PRO A 13 -10.26 29.16 -72.59
C PRO A 13 -10.73 27.68 -72.37
N ALA A 14 -11.96 27.28 -72.03
CA ALA A 14 -13.28 27.90 -72.13
C ALA A 14 -14.33 27.12 -71.27
N ARG A 15 -15.34 27.85 -70.75
CA ARG A 15 -16.82 27.58 -70.79
C ARG A 15 -17.40 26.38 -70.02
N ARG A 16 -18.56 26.42 -69.34
CA ARG A 16 -19.78 27.29 -69.25
C ARG A 16 -20.48 26.94 -67.90
N ASP A 17 -20.89 27.89 -67.05
CA ASP A 17 -22.24 28.50 -66.91
C ASP A 17 -23.43 27.49 -66.81
N ALA A 18 -24.44 27.56 -65.92
CA ALA A 18 -24.87 28.55 -64.94
C ALA A 18 -25.97 27.99 -63.97
N ARG A 19 -26.05 28.62 -62.78
CA ARG A 19 -27.18 28.98 -61.87
C ARG A 19 -28.38 28.07 -61.55
N VAL A 20 -28.49 27.77 -60.24
CA VAL A 20 -29.58 27.98 -59.24
C VAL A 20 -31.05 27.89 -59.66
N MET A 21 -31.82 27.01 -59.00
CA MET A 21 -33.23 27.26 -58.62
C MET A 21 -33.70 26.33 -57.48
N THR A 22 -34.25 26.92 -56.41
CA THR A 22 -34.95 26.26 -55.29
C THR A 22 -36.45 26.13 -55.59
N LEU A 23 -37.08 25.02 -55.20
CA LEU A 23 -38.53 24.90 -55.01
C LEU A 23 -38.84 23.88 -53.90
N ALA A 24 -39.81 24.22 -53.06
CA ALA A 24 -40.27 23.49 -51.88
C ALA A 24 -41.51 22.59 -52.21
N PRO A 25 -42.25 22.06 -51.21
CA PRO A 25 -42.46 20.64 -50.95
C PRO A 25 -43.78 20.07 -51.51
N SER A 26 -43.94 18.75 -51.54
CA SER A 26 -45.28 18.13 -51.68
C SER A 26 -45.43 16.90 -50.78
N ARG A 27 -46.54 16.88 -50.02
CA ARG A 27 -47.05 15.74 -49.27
C ARG A 27 -48.19 15.16 -50.10
N TRP A 28 -48.24 13.84 -50.29
CA TRP A 28 -49.46 13.03 -50.37
C TRP A 28 -49.11 11.62 -49.89
N GLY A 29 -49.88 11.12 -48.93
CA GLY A 29 -49.65 9.84 -48.28
C GLY A 29 -50.47 8.71 -48.86
N THR A 30 -50.10 7.49 -48.49
CA THR A 30 -50.99 6.34 -48.36
C THR A 30 -50.43 5.41 -47.29
N LEU A 31 -51.31 5.02 -46.37
CA LEU A 31 -51.12 3.98 -45.35
C LEU A 31 -50.65 2.66 -45.96
N ALA A 32 -49.70 1.99 -45.31
CA ALA A 32 -49.59 0.53 -45.32
C ALA A 32 -49.15 0.06 -43.92
N LEU A 33 -49.89 -0.92 -43.40
CA LEU A 33 -49.82 -1.49 -42.07
C LEU A 33 -48.80 -2.65 -41.99
N LEU A 34 -48.04 -2.67 -40.88
CA LEU A 34 -47.47 -3.83 -40.15
C LEU A 34 -46.26 -4.58 -40.78
N PRO A 35 -45.39 -5.24 -39.98
CA PRO A 35 -45.56 -5.64 -38.57
C PRO A 35 -44.46 -5.19 -37.59
N ALA A 36 -44.84 -5.23 -36.31
CA ALA A 36 -43.99 -5.03 -35.14
C ALA A 36 -42.83 -6.04 -35.11
N ALA A 37 -41.60 -5.56 -35.31
CA ALA A 37 -40.41 -6.27 -34.88
C ALA A 37 -40.19 -5.96 -33.40
N LEU A 38 -40.43 -6.97 -32.57
CA LEU A 38 -40.13 -6.97 -31.14
C LEU A 38 -38.60 -6.92 -30.98
N VAL A 39 -38.01 -5.71 -30.94
CA VAL A 39 -36.61 -5.55 -30.52
C VAL A 39 -36.59 -5.72 -29.01
N ALA A 40 -36.30 -6.94 -28.56
CA ALA A 40 -35.90 -7.19 -27.19
C ALA A 40 -34.58 -6.44 -26.95
N VAL A 41 -34.67 -5.21 -26.45
CA VAL A 41 -33.53 -4.49 -25.89
C VAL A 41 -33.13 -5.25 -24.63
N LEU A 42 -32.20 -6.19 -24.77
CA LEU A 42 -31.40 -6.67 -23.66
C LEU A 42 -30.67 -5.45 -23.11
N LEU A 43 -31.21 -4.85 -22.05
CA LEU A 43 -30.48 -4.00 -21.13
C LEU A 43 -29.40 -4.87 -20.50
N PHE A 44 -28.28 -5.04 -21.21
CA PHE A 44 -27.04 -5.45 -20.58
C PHE A 44 -26.67 -4.27 -19.68
N SER A 45 -27.05 -4.36 -18.42
CA SER A 45 -26.51 -3.52 -17.37
C SER A 45 -25.02 -3.81 -17.33
N VAL A 46 -24.24 -3.05 -18.10
CA VAL A 46 -22.82 -2.91 -17.85
C VAL A 46 -22.74 -2.29 -16.47
N VAL A 47 -22.60 -3.13 -15.46
CA VAL A 47 -22.02 -2.70 -14.19
C VAL A 47 -20.60 -2.29 -14.59
N CYS A 48 -20.41 -1.01 -14.91
CA CYS A 48 -19.12 -0.40 -14.81
C CYS A 48 -18.75 -0.55 -13.34
N ALA A 49 -17.98 -1.59 -13.00
CA ALA A 49 -17.12 -1.51 -11.86
C ALA A 49 -16.31 -0.24 -12.08
N LEU A 50 -16.56 0.79 -11.28
CA LEU A 50 -15.67 1.93 -11.21
C LEU A 50 -14.28 1.34 -10.98
N PRO A 51 -13.22 1.80 -11.68
CA PRO A 51 -11.88 1.41 -11.27
C PRO A 51 -11.75 1.76 -9.79
N ALA A 52 -11.16 0.84 -9.01
CA ALA A 52 -10.76 1.13 -7.64
C ALA A 52 -10.11 2.50 -7.65
N ARG A 53 -10.68 3.45 -6.90
CA ARG A 53 -10.08 4.78 -6.81
C ARG A 53 -8.70 4.54 -6.20
N ALA A 54 -7.64 4.88 -6.92
CA ALA A 54 -6.32 5.00 -6.33
C ALA A 54 -6.47 5.94 -5.13
N GLU A 55 -6.36 5.41 -3.92
CA GLU A 55 -6.35 6.20 -2.70
C GLU A 55 -4.92 6.70 -2.50
N PRO A 56 -4.67 7.89 -1.93
CA PRO A 56 -3.32 8.20 -1.50
C PRO A 56 -2.92 7.27 -0.36
N SER A 57 -1.69 6.76 -0.38
CA SER A 57 -1.14 6.00 0.75
C SER A 57 -1.28 6.84 2.02
N ARG A 58 -1.77 6.20 3.09
CA ARG A 58 -2.14 6.90 4.33
C ARG A 58 -1.85 6.04 5.55
N SER A 59 -1.68 6.68 6.70
CA SER A 59 -1.60 5.98 7.98
C SER A 59 -2.98 5.95 8.65
N GLY A 60 -3.24 4.88 9.39
CA GLY A 60 -4.33 4.83 10.35
C GLY A 60 -4.05 5.64 11.61
N PRO A 61 -5.02 5.72 12.52
CA PRO A 61 -4.83 6.33 13.84
C PRO A 61 -3.66 5.72 14.60
N VAL A 62 -3.04 6.50 15.49
CA VAL A 62 -1.96 6.02 16.35
C VAL A 62 -2.53 5.16 17.46
N ASP A 63 -2.04 3.93 17.61
CA ASP A 63 -2.37 3.09 18.75
C ASP A 63 -1.63 3.62 20.00
N PRO A 64 -2.33 4.08 21.06
CA PRO A 64 -1.71 4.59 22.28
C PRO A 64 -0.90 3.53 23.03
N GLY A 65 -1.13 2.23 22.75
CA GLY A 65 -0.32 1.15 23.29
C GLY A 65 1.10 1.12 22.75
N THR A 66 1.27 1.29 21.45
CA THR A 66 2.56 1.15 20.76
C THR A 66 3.18 2.48 20.35
N GLY A 67 2.36 3.53 20.25
CA GLY A 67 2.78 4.84 19.75
C GLY A 67 3.06 4.86 18.25
N PHE A 68 2.62 3.84 17.50
CA PHE A 68 2.73 3.74 16.05
C PHE A 68 1.34 3.66 15.40
N PRO A 69 1.20 3.98 14.10
CA PRO A 69 -0.05 3.78 13.39
C PRO A 69 -0.60 2.35 13.53
N ALA A 70 -1.91 2.23 13.75
CA ALA A 70 -2.58 0.94 13.78
C ALA A 70 -2.43 0.19 12.44
N TRP A 71 -2.28 0.93 11.35
CA TRP A 71 -1.98 0.40 10.02
C TRP A 71 -1.36 1.45 9.09
N LEU A 72 -0.72 0.99 8.02
CA LEU A 72 -0.35 1.78 6.84
C LEU A 72 -1.12 1.23 5.62
N GLY A 73 -1.72 2.13 4.84
CA GLY A 73 -2.45 1.80 3.62
C GLY A 73 -1.65 2.20 2.40
N ASP A 74 -1.65 1.35 1.37
CA ASP A 74 -1.11 1.68 0.06
C ASP A 74 -2.14 2.37 -0.85
N SER A 75 -1.71 2.69 -2.07
CA SER A 75 -2.57 3.35 -3.05
C SER A 75 -3.66 2.48 -3.68
N GLU A 76 -3.59 1.17 -3.49
CA GLU A 76 -4.61 0.22 -3.95
C GLU A 76 -5.62 -0.13 -2.84
N GLY A 77 -5.49 0.52 -1.67
CA GLY A 77 -6.40 0.40 -0.52
C GLY A 77 -6.07 -0.76 0.43
N LEU A 78 -4.96 -1.46 0.22
CA LEU A 78 -4.52 -2.53 1.11
C LEU A 78 -3.87 -1.95 2.37
N ARG A 79 -4.49 -2.24 3.52
CA ARG A 79 -4.01 -1.78 4.83
C ARG A 79 -3.26 -2.91 5.53
N LEU A 80 -2.06 -2.62 6.01
CA LEU A 80 -1.21 -3.54 6.78
C LEU A 80 -0.99 -3.01 8.19
N GLU A 81 -1.21 -3.84 9.19
CA GLU A 81 -0.90 -3.54 10.59
C GLU A 81 0.54 -3.94 10.93
N PRO A 82 1.13 -3.39 12.02
CA PRO A 82 2.40 -3.87 12.52
C PRO A 82 2.41 -5.39 12.76
N CYS A 83 3.32 -6.10 12.11
CA CYS A 83 3.48 -7.54 12.25
C CYS A 83 4.27 -7.87 13.53
N PHE A 84 3.65 -7.68 14.70
CA PHE A 84 4.28 -7.95 16.01
C PHE A 84 4.20 -9.41 16.46
N VAL A 85 3.10 -10.09 16.12
CA VAL A 85 2.79 -11.43 16.64
C VAL A 85 2.24 -12.29 15.51
N GLY A 86 2.71 -13.53 15.45
CA GLY A 86 2.30 -14.56 14.51
C GLY A 86 3.49 -15.24 13.83
N ALA A 87 3.26 -16.42 13.24
CA ALA A 87 4.33 -17.23 12.64
C ALA A 87 5.03 -16.54 11.46
N ASN A 88 4.35 -15.60 10.80
CA ASN A 88 4.85 -14.88 9.62
C ASN A 88 5.38 -13.47 9.96
N CYS A 89 5.56 -13.16 11.24
CA CYS A 89 6.05 -11.87 11.70
C CYS A 89 7.51 -11.96 12.16
N SER A 90 8.36 -11.12 11.57
CA SER A 90 9.79 -11.03 11.90
C SER A 90 10.12 -9.93 12.92
N ALA A 91 9.15 -9.08 13.27
CA ALA A 91 9.31 -8.18 14.41
C ALA A 91 9.25 -9.01 15.70
N ILE A 92 10.26 -8.86 16.54
CA ILE A 92 10.34 -9.58 17.81
C ILE A 92 9.70 -8.71 18.88
N VAL A 93 8.64 -9.20 19.51
CA VAL A 93 8.19 -8.66 20.80
C VAL A 93 8.91 -9.41 21.95
N PRO A 94 9.38 -8.72 23.00
CA PRO A 94 10.08 -9.36 24.11
C PRO A 94 9.29 -10.49 24.77
N ASP A 95 7.98 -10.31 24.94
CA ASP A 95 7.05 -11.30 25.47
C ASP A 95 5.81 -11.42 24.55
N PRO A 96 5.72 -12.47 23.72
CA PRO A 96 4.60 -12.66 22.80
C PRO A 96 3.30 -13.05 23.51
N SER A 97 3.32 -13.35 24.81
CA SER A 97 2.12 -13.62 25.61
C SER A 97 1.44 -12.35 26.13
N ARG A 98 2.11 -11.20 26.00
CA ARG A 98 1.61 -9.88 26.41
C ARG A 98 1.32 -9.02 25.18
N PRO A 99 0.38 -8.06 25.27
CA PRO A 99 0.13 -7.14 24.17
C PRO A 99 1.38 -6.30 23.86
N PRO A 100 1.61 -5.92 22.59
CA PRO A 100 2.66 -4.96 22.24
C PRO A 100 2.47 -3.63 22.98
N SER A 101 3.55 -3.08 23.56
CA SER A 101 3.49 -1.82 24.31
C SER A 101 4.79 -1.02 24.27
N ALA A 102 4.69 0.31 24.21
CA ALA A 102 5.82 1.24 24.25
C ALA A 102 5.73 2.19 25.46
N PRO A 103 6.77 2.28 26.31
CA PRO A 103 7.92 1.38 26.39
C PRO A 103 7.50 0.00 26.92
N GLY A 104 8.36 -1.01 26.73
CA GLY A 104 8.22 -2.30 27.42
C GLY A 104 8.20 -3.50 26.50
N ASN A 105 7.09 -3.73 25.78
CA ASN A 105 6.85 -4.95 25.03
C ASN A 105 6.80 -4.76 23.51
N ILE A 106 7.60 -3.83 22.99
CA ILE A 106 7.95 -3.77 21.57
C ILE A 106 9.46 -3.87 21.42
N GLY A 107 9.93 -4.55 20.38
CA GLY A 107 11.34 -4.63 20.03
C GLY A 107 11.88 -3.32 19.46
N ASP A 108 13.12 -3.36 18.99
CA ASP A 108 13.82 -2.25 18.31
C ASP A 108 13.28 -1.97 16.90
N ARG A 109 12.52 -2.91 16.33
CA ARG A 109 11.97 -2.83 14.98
C ARG A 109 10.47 -3.08 14.98
N VAL A 110 9.74 -2.20 14.29
CA VAL A 110 8.34 -2.39 13.93
C VAL A 110 8.28 -2.65 12.43
N VAL A 111 7.73 -3.78 11.99
CA VAL A 111 7.64 -4.11 10.55
C VAL A 111 6.18 -4.04 10.13
N TYR A 112 5.86 -3.16 9.18
CA TYR A 112 4.54 -3.15 8.53
C TYR A 112 4.56 -4.06 7.30
N TRP A 113 5.63 -3.98 6.54
CA TRP A 113 5.79 -4.74 5.31
C TRP A 113 7.27 -4.92 4.96
N SER A 114 7.61 -6.09 4.43
CA SER A 114 8.89 -6.32 3.77
C SER A 114 8.76 -7.27 2.58
N ALA A 115 9.58 -7.04 1.55
CA ALA A 115 9.79 -8.00 0.49
C ALA A 115 11.29 -8.11 0.19
N SER A 116 11.78 -9.34 0.00
CA SER A 116 13.14 -9.58 -0.42
C SER A 116 13.23 -10.58 -1.56
N ALA A 117 14.17 -10.34 -2.46
CA ALA A 117 14.53 -11.25 -3.53
C ALA A 117 16.04 -11.47 -3.53
N GLU A 118 16.46 -12.71 -3.72
CA GLU A 118 17.87 -13.07 -3.80
C GLU A 118 18.13 -13.88 -5.08
N MET A 119 19.33 -13.69 -5.65
CA MET A 119 19.82 -14.44 -6.81
C MET A 119 21.33 -14.65 -6.71
N THR A 120 21.84 -15.65 -7.40
CA THR A 120 23.29 -15.90 -7.50
C THR A 120 23.88 -15.09 -8.65
N THR A 121 25.02 -14.44 -8.39
CA THR A 121 25.83 -13.75 -9.40
C THR A 121 27.13 -14.51 -9.67
N ARG A 122 27.94 -13.97 -10.58
CA ARG A 122 29.25 -14.47 -11.00
C ARG A 122 30.08 -14.99 -9.81
N GLY A 123 30.69 -16.16 -10.02
CA GLY A 123 31.63 -16.74 -9.05
C GLY A 123 30.97 -17.12 -7.72
N GLY A 124 29.65 -17.34 -7.69
CA GLY A 124 28.91 -17.66 -6.47
C GLY A 124 28.63 -16.45 -5.59
N GLY A 125 28.67 -15.23 -6.15
CA GLY A 125 28.24 -14.03 -5.45
C GLY A 125 26.73 -14.01 -5.22
N ARG A 126 26.26 -13.05 -4.42
CA ARG A 126 24.84 -12.84 -4.14
C ARG A 126 24.39 -11.48 -4.62
N ALA A 127 23.21 -11.42 -5.23
CA ALA A 127 22.42 -10.21 -5.36
C ALA A 127 21.24 -10.28 -4.39
N LEU A 128 21.02 -9.21 -3.63
CA LEU A 128 19.94 -9.05 -2.67
C LEU A 128 19.21 -7.74 -2.98
N LEU A 129 17.91 -7.84 -3.20
CA LEU A 129 16.97 -6.73 -3.13
C LEU A 129 16.21 -6.83 -1.81
N GLN A 130 16.21 -5.77 -1.01
CA GLN A 130 15.41 -5.67 0.21
C GLN A 130 14.57 -4.39 0.17
N LEU A 131 13.27 -4.58 0.28
CA LEU A 131 12.24 -3.55 0.29
C LEU A 131 11.55 -3.58 1.66
N THR A 132 11.39 -2.45 2.33
CA THR A 132 10.70 -2.43 3.64
C THR A 132 9.90 -1.15 3.89
N LYS A 133 8.83 -1.27 4.67
CA LYS A 133 8.20 -0.19 5.43
C LYS A 133 8.24 -0.57 6.90
N GLN A 134 9.01 0.18 7.68
CA GLN A 134 9.30 -0.14 9.07
C GLN A 134 9.12 1.08 9.96
N GLY A 135 8.52 0.87 11.14
CA GLY A 135 8.52 1.83 12.22
C GLY A 135 9.80 1.75 13.05
N GLY A 136 10.18 2.88 13.63
CA GLY A 136 11.31 2.98 14.54
C GLY A 136 11.43 4.40 15.09
N PHE A 137 12.61 4.74 15.59
CA PHE A 137 12.92 6.07 16.09
C PHE A 137 13.97 6.74 15.21
N LEU A 138 13.95 8.08 15.12
CA LEU A 138 15.03 8.85 14.54
C LEU A 138 16.35 8.54 15.26
N PRO A 139 17.37 8.00 14.57
CA PRO A 139 18.63 7.62 15.21
C PRO A 139 19.30 8.78 15.96
N ALA A 140 19.26 10.00 15.38
CA ALA A 140 19.88 11.19 15.96
C ALA A 140 19.15 11.74 17.21
N ALA A 141 17.87 11.41 17.38
CA ALA A 141 17.04 11.93 18.48
C ALA A 141 16.91 10.94 19.65
N GLY A 142 17.22 9.66 19.43
CA GLY A 142 17.02 8.58 20.39
C GLY A 142 15.54 8.16 20.53
N PRO A 143 15.21 7.26 21.48
CA PRO A 143 13.87 6.71 21.64
C PRO A 143 12.94 7.69 22.38
N LYS A 144 12.55 8.78 21.73
CA LYS A 144 11.60 9.77 22.23
C LYS A 144 10.30 9.71 21.43
N ASP A 145 9.18 10.08 22.05
CA ASP A 145 7.86 10.04 21.42
C ASP A 145 7.80 10.92 20.15
N ASP A 146 8.40 12.11 20.20
CA ASP A 146 8.50 13.04 19.07
C ASP A 146 9.51 12.60 17.99
N ALA A 147 10.23 11.51 18.22
CA ALA A 147 11.20 10.92 17.31
C ALA A 147 10.69 9.64 16.64
N ARG A 148 9.47 9.17 16.96
CA ARG A 148 8.88 7.99 16.31
C ARG A 148 8.59 8.28 14.84
N GLN A 149 8.91 7.33 13.98
CA GLN A 149 8.75 7.49 12.54
C GLN A 149 8.48 6.16 11.84
N VAL A 150 8.02 6.26 10.59
CA VAL A 150 8.07 5.19 9.60
C VAL A 150 9.12 5.55 8.55
N VAL A 151 9.87 4.54 8.11
CA VAL A 151 10.87 4.64 7.04
C VAL A 151 10.53 3.64 5.95
N SER A 152 10.51 4.12 4.71
CA SER A 152 10.53 3.30 3.49
C SER A 152 11.96 3.05 3.07
N ARG A 153 12.31 1.82 2.73
CA ARG A 153 13.66 1.44 2.28
C ARG A 153 13.62 0.68 0.96
N ILE A 154 14.55 1.03 0.08
CA ILE A 154 15.00 0.20 -1.03
C ILE A 154 16.50 -0.04 -0.84
N ARG A 155 16.92 -1.30 -0.76
CA ARG A 155 18.33 -1.68 -0.66
C ARG A 155 18.68 -2.69 -1.75
N ILE A 156 19.76 -2.43 -2.46
CA ILE A 156 20.31 -3.29 -3.49
C ILE A 156 21.76 -3.58 -3.12
N GLN A 157 22.08 -4.85 -2.90
CA GLN A 157 23.44 -5.30 -2.60
C GLN A 157 23.82 -6.40 -3.58
N VAL A 158 24.91 -6.21 -4.32
CA VAL A 158 25.34 -7.17 -5.35
C VAL A 158 26.81 -7.44 -5.21
N ASP A 159 27.19 -8.72 -5.18
CA ASP A 159 28.58 -9.17 -5.09
C ASP A 159 29.12 -9.60 -6.47
N ASN A 160 30.44 -9.55 -6.59
CA ASN A 160 31.28 -10.17 -7.61
C ASN A 160 31.01 -9.70 -9.05
N LEU A 161 30.64 -8.43 -9.23
CA LEU A 161 30.50 -7.85 -10.57
C LEU A 161 31.85 -7.60 -11.24
N VAL A 162 31.83 -7.38 -12.55
CA VAL A 162 33.03 -7.03 -13.33
C VAL A 162 33.45 -5.61 -12.98
N PRO A 163 34.67 -5.39 -12.45
CA PRO A 163 35.15 -4.05 -12.12
C PRO A 163 35.14 -3.12 -13.33
N GLY A 164 34.69 -1.89 -13.14
CA GLY A 164 34.64 -0.84 -14.16
C GLY A 164 33.53 -0.97 -15.19
N ALA A 165 32.66 -1.97 -15.06
CA ALA A 165 31.50 -2.15 -15.93
C ALA A 165 30.28 -1.36 -15.45
N ALA A 166 29.30 -1.23 -16.34
CA ALA A 166 27.99 -0.67 -16.03
C ALA A 166 26.95 -1.79 -15.89
N TYR A 167 26.03 -1.62 -14.94
CA TYR A 167 24.92 -2.52 -14.68
C TYR A 167 23.62 -1.74 -14.55
N LYS A 168 22.54 -2.29 -15.11
CA LYS A 168 21.19 -1.80 -14.95
C LYS A 168 20.44 -2.78 -14.05
N VAL A 169 19.84 -2.27 -12.98
CA VAL A 169 19.08 -3.04 -12.02
C VAL A 169 17.62 -2.64 -12.12
N THR A 170 16.79 -3.59 -12.49
CA THR A 170 15.34 -3.44 -12.60
C THR A 170 14.69 -4.12 -11.38
N HIS A 171 13.81 -3.41 -10.67
CA HIS A 171 13.10 -3.94 -9.51
C HIS A 171 11.65 -3.45 -9.50
N PRO A 172 10.76 -3.97 -8.64
CA PRO A 172 9.33 -3.66 -8.74
C PRO A 172 8.90 -2.19 -8.57
N TYR A 173 9.82 -1.31 -8.18
CA TYR A 173 9.56 0.10 -7.92
C TYR A 173 10.50 1.04 -8.70
N GLY A 174 11.17 0.54 -9.75
CA GLY A 174 12.00 1.37 -10.59
C GLY A 174 13.19 0.66 -11.25
N VAL A 175 14.02 1.48 -11.87
CA VAL A 175 15.23 1.04 -12.57
C VAL A 175 16.38 1.92 -12.12
N GLU A 176 17.46 1.30 -11.65
CA GLU A 176 18.69 1.95 -11.26
C GLU A 176 19.80 1.63 -12.26
N THR A 177 20.67 2.60 -12.54
CA THR A 177 21.86 2.38 -13.37
C THR A 177 23.11 2.69 -12.56
N PHE A 178 23.97 1.69 -12.44
CA PHE A 178 25.26 1.78 -11.76
C PHE A 178 26.36 1.76 -12.81
N LEU A 179 27.21 2.78 -12.80
CA LEU A 179 28.35 2.88 -13.70
C LEU A 179 29.63 2.61 -12.92
N ASP A 180 30.65 2.09 -13.60
CA ASP A 180 32.00 1.93 -13.04
C ASP A 180 32.01 1.18 -11.70
N VAL A 181 31.30 0.05 -11.64
CA VAL A 181 31.12 -0.69 -10.36
C VAL A 181 32.41 -1.34 -9.89
N ASP A 182 32.53 -1.53 -8.58
CA ASP A 182 33.64 -2.28 -7.99
C ASP A 182 33.51 -3.79 -8.24
N GLY A 183 34.60 -4.53 -8.04
CA GLY A 183 34.56 -6.00 -7.97
C GLY A 183 34.42 -6.53 -6.54
N GLY A 184 34.16 -7.83 -6.40
CA GLY A 184 34.14 -8.51 -5.10
C GLY A 184 32.88 -8.23 -4.29
N ARG A 185 32.95 -8.35 -2.96
CA ARG A 185 31.77 -8.23 -2.11
C ARG A 185 31.22 -6.80 -2.13
N ARG A 186 29.91 -6.65 -2.32
CA ARG A 186 29.18 -5.39 -2.43
C ARG A 186 29.72 -4.47 -3.54
N SER A 187 29.99 -5.05 -4.71
CA SER A 187 30.15 -4.33 -5.97
C SER A 187 29.09 -3.25 -6.18
N ILE A 188 27.85 -3.50 -5.76
CA ILE A 188 26.81 -2.49 -5.54
C ILE A 188 26.41 -2.54 -4.06
N ASP A 189 26.39 -1.38 -3.38
CA ASP A 189 25.84 -1.18 -2.03
C ASP A 189 24.96 0.06 -2.01
N PHE A 190 23.75 -0.06 -2.56
CA PHE A 190 22.79 1.04 -2.65
C PHE A 190 21.74 0.93 -1.55
N THR A 191 21.41 2.05 -0.93
CA THR A 191 20.25 2.17 -0.03
C THR A 191 19.59 3.54 -0.23
N GLU A 192 18.31 3.53 -0.55
CA GLU A 192 17.42 4.68 -0.46
C GLU A 192 16.53 4.50 0.76
N ASP A 193 16.63 5.44 1.71
CA ASP A 193 15.74 5.53 2.86
C ASP A 193 14.92 6.83 2.74
N VAL A 194 13.60 6.71 2.82
CA VAL A 194 12.67 7.84 2.84
C VAL A 194 11.90 7.81 4.14
N GLY A 195 12.06 8.85 4.96
CA GLY A 195 11.47 8.93 6.29
C GLY A 195 11.69 10.31 6.90
N CYS A 196 11.39 10.43 8.19
CA CYS A 196 11.65 11.65 8.92
C CYS A 196 13.17 11.86 9.04
N ILE A 197 13.63 13.12 8.95
CA ILE A 197 15.07 13.46 9.07
C ILE A 197 15.37 14.38 10.26
N GLN A 198 14.35 14.99 10.84
CA GLN A 198 14.47 15.89 11.99
C GLN A 198 13.20 15.84 12.82
N ALA A 199 13.35 15.67 14.14
CA ALA A 199 12.23 15.72 15.08
C ALA A 199 11.66 17.16 15.17
N PRO A 200 10.35 17.33 15.43
CA PRO A 200 9.36 16.28 15.66
C PRO A 200 8.92 15.58 14.37
N CYS A 201 8.82 14.25 14.40
CA CYS A 201 8.27 13.46 13.32
C CYS A 201 6.75 13.43 13.43
N SER A 202 6.07 14.32 12.72
CA SER A 202 4.61 14.38 12.72
C SER A 202 3.98 13.30 11.81
N GLU A 203 2.89 12.70 12.28
CA GLU A 203 1.91 11.90 11.51
C GLU A 203 2.44 10.70 10.71
N PHE A 204 3.70 10.26 10.89
CA PHE A 204 4.30 9.11 10.18
C PHE A 204 4.31 9.21 8.64
N ALA A 205 3.82 10.31 8.07
CA ALA A 205 3.61 10.52 6.64
C ALA A 205 4.92 10.52 5.83
N ALA A 206 6.03 10.93 6.42
CA ALA A 206 7.32 10.98 5.74
C ALA A 206 7.73 9.60 5.17
N GLY A 207 7.45 8.52 5.90
CA GLY A 207 7.73 7.16 5.45
C GLY A 207 6.82 6.68 4.32
N LEU A 208 5.68 7.34 4.11
CA LEU A 208 4.75 7.02 3.02
C LEU A 208 5.16 7.64 1.68
N ASN A 209 5.99 8.68 1.69
CA ASN A 209 6.43 9.38 0.46
C ASN A 209 7.52 8.65 -0.35
N GLY A 210 7.95 7.47 0.07
CA GLY A 210 8.94 6.66 -0.67
C GLY A 210 8.33 5.90 -1.85
N ARG A 211 9.18 5.37 -2.74
CA ARG A 211 8.74 4.67 -3.97
C ARG A 211 8.04 3.33 -3.76
N VAL A 212 8.11 2.75 -2.55
CA VAL A 212 7.44 1.49 -2.20
C VAL A 212 5.96 1.76 -1.98
N ASP A 213 5.21 1.69 -3.07
CA ASP A 213 3.75 1.79 -3.16
C ASP A 213 3.30 1.36 -4.58
N PRO A 214 2.28 0.49 -4.75
CA PRO A 214 1.55 -0.24 -3.71
C PRO A 214 2.33 -1.42 -3.13
N TRP A 215 1.78 -2.16 -2.14
CA TRP A 215 2.48 -3.30 -1.54
C TRP A 215 2.66 -4.45 -2.52
N LEU A 216 3.83 -5.10 -2.54
CA LEU A 216 3.91 -6.43 -3.15
C LEU A 216 3.24 -7.45 -2.25
N ALA A 217 2.45 -8.32 -2.86
CA ALA A 217 1.83 -9.47 -2.23
C ALA A 217 2.04 -10.71 -3.10
N TRP A 218 1.88 -11.91 -2.54
CA TRP A 218 1.79 -13.13 -3.35
C TRP A 218 0.72 -12.94 -4.45
N ASP A 219 1.04 -13.36 -5.67
CA ASP A 219 0.12 -13.30 -6.82
C ASP A 219 -1.19 -14.07 -6.60
N THR A 220 -1.18 -15.02 -5.67
CA THR A 220 -2.34 -15.81 -5.23
C THR A 220 -3.13 -15.19 -4.08
N LEU A 221 -2.82 -13.95 -3.64
CA LEU A 221 -3.59 -13.27 -2.59
C LEU A 221 -5.07 -13.15 -3.00
N GLY A 222 -5.97 -13.63 -2.14
CA GLY A 222 -7.41 -13.66 -2.40
C GLY A 222 -7.90 -14.85 -3.24
N ALA A 223 -7.00 -15.72 -3.69
CA ALA A 223 -7.39 -16.96 -4.37
C ALA A 223 -8.10 -17.93 -3.39
N PRO A 224 -9.05 -18.76 -3.87
CA PRO A 224 -9.77 -19.73 -3.02
C PRO A 224 -8.86 -20.81 -2.38
N ALA A 225 -7.70 -21.06 -2.97
CA ALA A 225 -6.70 -22.02 -2.51
C ALA A 225 -5.31 -21.59 -2.98
N GLY A 226 -4.27 -22.02 -2.27
CA GLY A 226 -2.87 -21.71 -2.62
C GLY A 226 -2.46 -20.26 -2.35
N GLY A 227 -3.32 -19.48 -1.68
CA GLY A 227 -2.99 -18.14 -1.22
C GLY A 227 -2.02 -18.14 -0.03
N PRO A 228 -1.56 -16.95 0.40
CA PRO A 228 -0.76 -16.79 1.59
C PRO A 228 -1.51 -17.24 2.86
N PRO A 229 -0.81 -17.46 3.98
CA PRO A 229 -1.46 -17.75 5.26
C PRO A 229 -2.53 -16.71 5.60
N ALA A 230 -3.66 -17.18 6.16
CA ALA A 230 -4.79 -16.31 6.46
C ALA A 230 -4.38 -15.11 7.33
N GLY A 231 -4.75 -13.91 6.89
CA GLY A 231 -4.39 -12.66 7.56
C GLY A 231 -3.06 -12.04 7.11
N TYR A 232 -2.39 -12.59 6.10
CA TYR A 232 -1.10 -12.09 5.60
C TYR A 232 -1.09 -11.91 4.09
N VAL A 233 -0.23 -11.02 3.59
CA VAL A 233 0.00 -10.81 2.14
C VAL A 233 1.06 -11.77 1.56
N GLY A 234 1.72 -12.54 2.42
CA GLY A 234 2.79 -13.47 2.06
C GLY A 234 3.29 -14.26 3.27
N ASP A 235 4.27 -15.13 3.02
CA ASP A 235 5.06 -15.81 4.04
C ASP A 235 6.56 -15.56 3.77
N PRO A 236 7.32 -14.93 4.71
CA PRO A 236 8.74 -14.66 4.51
C PRO A 236 9.60 -15.95 4.44
N ALA A 237 9.10 -17.09 4.91
CA ALA A 237 9.78 -18.37 4.84
C ALA A 237 9.70 -19.03 3.45
N ILE A 238 8.81 -18.59 2.57
CA ILE A 238 8.54 -19.23 1.27
C ILE A 238 8.72 -18.21 0.14
N PRO A 239 9.69 -18.39 -0.77
CA PRO A 239 9.77 -17.61 -2.00
C PRO A 239 8.53 -17.89 -2.88
N HIS A 240 7.91 -16.83 -3.38
CA HIS A 240 6.70 -16.91 -4.19
C HIS A 240 6.69 -15.81 -5.24
N GLU A 241 6.00 -16.05 -6.36
CA GLU A 241 5.69 -14.99 -7.32
C GLU A 241 4.82 -13.91 -6.66
N VAL A 242 4.96 -12.68 -7.14
CA VAL A 242 4.27 -11.52 -6.56
C VAL A 242 3.53 -10.69 -7.58
N THR A 243 2.58 -9.90 -7.09
CA THR A 243 1.95 -8.79 -7.81
C THR A 243 2.06 -7.51 -6.99
N GLY A 244 1.79 -6.36 -7.62
CA GLY A 244 1.77 -5.06 -6.95
C GLY A 244 2.78 -4.04 -7.49
N SER A 245 3.61 -4.38 -8.48
CA SER A 245 4.44 -3.33 -9.11
C SER A 245 3.54 -2.28 -9.80
N PRO A 246 3.79 -0.97 -9.60
CA PRO A 246 3.10 0.08 -10.34
C PRO A 246 3.67 0.24 -11.77
N PHE A 247 4.80 -0.41 -12.08
CA PHE A 247 5.47 -0.32 -13.37
C PHE A 247 5.13 -1.52 -14.26
N SER A 248 5.19 -1.29 -15.57
CA SER A 248 5.10 -2.34 -16.57
C SER A 248 6.33 -2.27 -17.48
N ASP A 249 6.78 -3.42 -17.98
CA ASP A 249 7.86 -3.51 -18.94
C ASP A 249 7.43 -3.07 -20.35
N ALA A 250 8.35 -3.14 -21.30
CA ALA A 250 8.11 -2.72 -22.69
C ALA A 250 7.01 -3.53 -23.39
N ASP A 251 6.75 -4.76 -22.93
CA ASP A 251 5.73 -5.66 -23.46
C ASP A 251 4.38 -5.48 -22.73
N GLY A 252 4.33 -4.60 -21.72
CA GLY A 252 3.14 -4.28 -20.94
C GLY A 252 2.89 -5.26 -19.78
N ALA A 253 3.79 -6.19 -19.51
CA ALA A 253 3.70 -7.06 -18.35
C ALA A 253 4.15 -6.29 -17.09
N ARG A 254 3.57 -6.61 -15.93
CA ARG A 254 3.94 -5.95 -14.67
C ARG A 254 5.38 -6.27 -14.28
N GLN A 255 6.10 -5.28 -13.77
CA GLN A 255 7.48 -5.40 -13.32
C GLN A 255 7.57 -6.09 -11.95
N ASN A 256 6.98 -7.27 -11.79
CA ASN A 256 6.99 -8.03 -10.53
C ASN A 256 8.27 -8.87 -10.38
N TYR A 257 9.43 -8.31 -10.73
CA TYR A 257 10.68 -9.04 -10.78
C TYR A 257 11.86 -8.19 -10.35
N PHE A 258 12.93 -8.86 -9.94
CA PHE A 258 14.25 -8.30 -9.71
C PHE A 258 15.18 -8.84 -10.80
N GLU A 259 15.81 -7.95 -11.56
CA GLU A 259 16.67 -8.29 -12.70
C GLU A 259 17.91 -7.39 -12.72
N ILE A 260 19.03 -7.98 -13.12
CA ILE A 260 20.30 -7.27 -13.27
C ILE A 260 20.83 -7.58 -14.65
N GLU A 261 21.04 -6.53 -15.43
CA GLU A 261 21.64 -6.58 -16.76
C GLU A 261 23.04 -5.94 -16.72
N GLY A 262 24.03 -6.64 -17.24
CA GLY A 262 25.40 -6.16 -17.40
C GLY A 262 26.39 -7.31 -17.57
N PRO A 263 27.63 -7.01 -17.99
CA PRO A 263 28.55 -8.02 -18.49
C PRO A 263 28.86 -9.11 -17.45
N ASP A 264 28.73 -10.36 -17.88
CA ASP A 264 29.00 -11.57 -17.11
C ASP A 264 28.34 -11.62 -15.71
N VAL A 265 27.21 -10.95 -15.48
CA VAL A 265 26.55 -10.91 -14.15
C VAL A 265 26.22 -12.30 -13.61
N GLY A 266 25.82 -13.24 -14.46
CA GLY A 266 25.55 -14.64 -14.12
C GLY A 266 26.75 -15.58 -14.29
N GLY A 267 27.91 -15.06 -14.67
CA GLY A 267 29.07 -15.82 -15.13
C GLY A 267 29.43 -15.54 -16.59
N PRO A 268 30.52 -16.14 -17.10
CA PRO A 268 31.01 -15.86 -18.46
C PRO A 268 29.92 -16.02 -19.55
N GLY A 269 29.62 -14.94 -20.26
CA GLY A 269 28.62 -14.88 -21.34
C GLY A 269 27.15 -14.83 -20.87
N VAL A 270 26.89 -14.70 -19.58
CA VAL A 270 25.54 -14.55 -19.01
C VAL A 270 25.37 -13.12 -18.51
N ASP A 271 24.83 -12.26 -19.37
CA ASP A 271 24.73 -10.82 -19.12
C ASP A 271 23.42 -10.38 -18.45
N VAL A 272 22.53 -11.33 -18.13
CA VAL A 272 21.26 -11.07 -17.43
C VAL A 272 21.01 -12.16 -16.40
N VAL A 273 20.64 -11.75 -15.18
CA VAL A 273 20.07 -12.63 -14.15
C VAL A 273 18.75 -12.01 -13.66
N ARG A 274 17.75 -12.86 -13.42
CA ARG A 274 16.40 -12.43 -13.04
C ARG A 274 15.74 -13.42 -12.08
N THR A 275 14.92 -12.91 -11.17
CA THR A 275 13.98 -13.67 -10.35
C THR A 275 12.67 -12.90 -10.22
N ASP A 276 11.55 -13.62 -10.25
CA ASP A 276 10.20 -13.17 -9.90
C ASP A 276 9.77 -13.69 -8.52
N LEU A 277 10.62 -14.47 -7.85
CA LEU A 277 10.36 -15.01 -6.53
C LEU A 277 10.81 -14.04 -5.43
N PHE A 278 9.87 -13.69 -4.55
CA PHE A 278 10.09 -12.87 -3.37
C PHE A 278 9.63 -13.58 -2.10
N ARG A 279 10.32 -13.28 -1.00
CA ARG A 279 9.86 -13.57 0.35
C ARG A 279 9.15 -12.33 0.87
N VAL A 280 7.87 -12.45 1.19
CA VAL A 280 7.01 -11.31 1.52
C VAL A 280 6.47 -11.47 2.95
N GLU A 281 6.60 -10.40 3.73
CA GLU A 281 6.00 -10.27 5.05
C GLU A 281 5.08 -9.05 5.06
N GLY A 282 3.88 -9.23 5.60
CA GLY A 282 2.95 -8.15 5.90
C GLY A 282 1.65 -8.72 6.43
N LYS A 283 1.15 -8.16 7.52
CA LYS A 283 -0.07 -8.61 8.17
C LYS A 283 -1.22 -7.70 7.75
N LEU A 284 -2.29 -8.29 7.22
CA LEU A 284 -3.50 -7.56 6.85
C LEU A 284 -4.08 -6.89 8.10
N ALA A 285 -4.38 -5.60 7.99
CA ALA A 285 -4.93 -4.84 9.11
C ALA A 285 -6.33 -5.34 9.46
N GLY A 286 -6.50 -5.74 10.72
CA GLY A 286 -7.81 -5.99 11.31
C GLY A 286 -8.46 -4.70 11.82
N LEU A 287 -9.77 -4.77 12.10
CA LEU A 287 -10.40 -3.74 12.91
C LEU A 287 -9.89 -3.84 14.35
N ALA A 288 -9.43 -2.73 14.90
CA ALA A 288 -8.93 -2.62 16.26
C ALA A 288 -9.61 -1.45 16.97
N ALA A 289 -9.59 -1.48 18.30
CA ALA A 289 -10.06 -0.39 19.14
C ALA A 289 -9.03 -0.12 20.22
N PHE A 290 -8.95 1.12 20.69
CA PHE A 290 -8.02 1.54 21.73
C PHE A 290 -8.63 2.59 22.65
N ALA A 291 -8.13 2.65 23.89
CA ALA A 291 -8.50 3.63 24.88
C ALA A 291 -7.31 4.53 25.21
N ASP A 292 -7.59 5.82 25.44
CA ASP A 292 -6.62 6.81 25.91
C ASP A 292 -7.23 7.65 27.05
N PRO A 293 -6.61 7.72 28.25
CA PRO A 293 -5.46 6.92 28.67
C PRO A 293 -5.83 5.44 28.80
N LYS A 294 -4.82 4.57 28.68
CA LYS A 294 -4.99 3.14 29.00
C LYS A 294 -5.35 2.91 30.47
N GLY A 295 -5.89 1.72 30.75
CA GLY A 295 -6.11 1.24 32.09
C GLY A 295 -4.82 1.21 32.91
N GLY A 296 -4.98 1.26 34.23
CA GLY A 296 -3.88 1.36 35.17
C GLY A 296 -4.27 2.15 36.41
N LEU A 297 -3.25 2.46 37.21
CA LEU A 297 -3.40 3.29 38.40
C LEU A 297 -3.40 4.78 38.03
N HIS A 298 -4.38 5.50 38.53
CA HIS A 298 -4.60 6.91 38.23
C HIS A 298 -4.90 7.69 39.51
N GLY A 299 -4.12 8.75 39.77
CA GLY A 299 -4.44 9.71 40.82
C GLY A 299 -5.57 10.62 40.38
N GLY A 300 -6.80 10.33 40.83
CA GLY A 300 -8.01 11.07 40.49
C GLY A 300 -8.65 10.72 39.14
N VAL A 301 -9.78 11.39 38.87
CA VAL A 301 -10.65 11.17 37.70
C VAL A 301 -9.86 11.20 36.38
N ARG A 302 -10.22 10.33 35.44
CA ARG A 302 -9.67 10.29 34.09
C ARG A 302 -10.75 10.46 33.04
N SER A 303 -10.54 11.38 32.12
CA SER A 303 -11.34 11.49 30.91
C SER A 303 -10.82 10.46 29.89
N VAL A 304 -11.61 9.44 29.60
CA VAL A 304 -11.26 8.34 28.69
C VAL A 304 -11.87 8.61 27.32
N THR A 305 -11.03 8.54 26.29
CA THR A 305 -11.38 8.59 24.88
C THR A 305 -11.23 7.21 24.28
N LEU A 306 -12.19 6.78 23.46
CA LEU A 306 -12.10 5.55 22.68
C LEU A 306 -11.93 5.89 21.22
N ALA A 307 -11.14 5.11 20.50
CA ALA A 307 -10.98 5.25 19.06
C ALA A 307 -10.76 3.88 18.41
N ALA A 308 -11.06 3.82 17.11
CA ALA A 308 -10.98 2.60 16.31
C ALA A 308 -9.92 2.76 15.22
N SER A 309 -9.35 1.66 14.75
CA SER A 309 -8.41 1.69 13.63
C SER A 309 -9.07 2.14 12.33
N ASP A 310 -10.38 1.90 12.18
CA ASP A 310 -11.19 2.49 11.13
C ASP A 310 -12.03 3.65 11.69
N PRO A 311 -11.87 4.89 11.19
CA PRO A 311 -12.64 6.04 11.68
C PRO A 311 -14.15 5.93 11.42
N ASP A 312 -14.58 5.09 10.48
CA ASP A 312 -15.99 4.86 10.17
C ASP A 312 -16.62 3.75 11.05
N ALA A 313 -15.83 3.10 11.92
CA ALA A 313 -16.34 2.06 12.82
C ALA A 313 -17.04 2.66 14.05
N GLU A 314 -18.15 2.04 14.44
CA GLU A 314 -18.87 2.38 15.67
C GLU A 314 -18.27 1.64 16.87
N ILE A 315 -18.06 2.32 17.99
CA ILE A 315 -17.54 1.70 19.22
C ILE A 315 -18.68 1.53 20.22
N PHE A 316 -18.77 0.34 20.82
CA PHE A 316 -19.71 0.02 21.88
C PHE A 316 -18.96 -0.43 23.13
N TYR A 317 -19.42 -0.02 24.31
CA TYR A 317 -18.70 -0.26 25.56
C TYR A 317 -19.59 -0.57 26.76
N THR A 318 -18.96 -1.13 27.80
CA THR A 318 -19.51 -1.42 29.11
C THR A 318 -18.48 -1.04 30.18
N THR A 319 -18.93 -0.54 31.34
CA THR A 319 -18.05 -0.11 32.44
C THR A 319 -18.09 -1.05 33.65
N ASP A 320 -18.89 -2.12 33.56
CA ASP A 320 -19.10 -3.13 34.60
C ASP A 320 -18.37 -4.45 34.31
N GLY A 321 -17.54 -4.49 33.27
CA GLY A 321 -16.81 -5.68 32.83
C GLY A 321 -17.66 -6.72 32.07
N THR A 322 -18.93 -6.45 31.79
CA THR A 322 -19.75 -7.31 30.91
C THR A 322 -19.29 -7.23 29.46
N GLU A 323 -19.53 -8.28 28.67
CA GLU A 323 -19.11 -8.33 27.27
C GLU A 323 -19.89 -7.30 26.41
N PRO A 324 -19.23 -6.39 25.68
CA PRO A 324 -19.90 -5.40 24.86
C PRO A 324 -20.44 -6.01 23.57
N THR A 325 -21.64 -5.59 23.18
CA THR A 325 -22.34 -5.98 21.94
C THR A 325 -22.82 -4.74 21.19
N ALA A 326 -23.38 -4.92 19.99
CA ALA A 326 -24.03 -3.84 19.24
C ALA A 326 -25.26 -3.22 19.96
N ARG A 327 -25.67 -3.76 21.11
CA ARG A 327 -26.75 -3.23 21.97
C ARG A 327 -26.24 -2.57 23.26
N SER A 328 -24.93 -2.57 23.47
CA SER A 328 -24.31 -1.88 24.60
C SER A 328 -24.32 -0.36 24.37
N THR A 329 -23.74 0.40 25.30
CA THR A 329 -23.69 1.85 25.18
C THR A 329 -22.80 2.25 23.99
N PRO A 330 -23.30 3.05 23.03
CA PRO A 330 -22.46 3.58 21.95
C PRO A 330 -21.51 4.65 22.51
N TYR A 331 -20.31 4.70 21.97
CA TYR A 331 -19.35 5.76 22.28
C TYR A 331 -19.68 7.02 21.47
N GLU A 332 -20.03 8.11 22.15
CA GLU A 332 -20.39 9.40 21.53
C GLU A 332 -19.37 10.52 21.80
N GLY A 333 -18.36 10.25 22.63
CA GLY A 333 -17.33 11.20 23.02
C GLY A 333 -16.66 10.84 24.35
N PRO A 334 -15.65 11.61 24.78
CA PRO A 334 -14.91 11.34 26.01
C PRO A 334 -15.84 11.25 27.23
N PHE A 335 -15.54 10.32 28.15
CA PHE A 335 -16.31 10.13 29.38
C PHE A 335 -15.39 9.97 30.59
N ASP A 336 -15.86 10.38 31.77
CA ASP A 336 -15.05 10.36 32.98
C ASP A 336 -15.15 9.01 33.71
N VAL A 337 -13.98 8.48 34.10
CA VAL A 337 -13.81 7.36 35.01
C VAL A 337 -13.35 7.91 36.35
N ALA A 338 -14.26 7.97 37.32
CA ALA A 338 -14.03 8.60 38.62
C ALA A 338 -13.72 7.60 39.76
N SER A 339 -13.86 6.30 39.52
CA SER A 339 -13.60 5.23 40.48
C SER A 339 -13.09 3.98 39.76
N SER A 340 -12.68 2.96 40.52
CA SER A 340 -12.22 1.69 39.94
C SER A 340 -13.27 1.10 38.99
N THR A 341 -12.89 0.91 37.72
CA THR A 341 -13.80 0.57 36.61
C THR A 341 -13.17 -0.48 35.71
N THR A 342 -13.92 -1.51 35.34
CA THR A 342 -13.53 -2.46 34.28
C THR A 342 -14.26 -2.07 33.00
N LEU A 343 -13.55 -1.36 32.14
CA LEU A 343 -14.02 -0.93 30.84
C LEU A 343 -13.80 -2.07 29.83
N LYS A 344 -14.86 -2.48 29.14
CA LYS A 344 -14.75 -3.32 27.95
C LYS A 344 -15.37 -2.63 26.75
N PHE A 345 -14.74 -2.77 25.59
CA PHE A 345 -15.23 -2.14 24.38
C PHE A 345 -14.89 -2.92 23.11
N VAL A 346 -15.66 -2.66 22.06
CA VAL A 346 -15.53 -3.29 20.76
C VAL A 346 -15.87 -2.31 19.65
N ALA A 347 -15.10 -2.31 18.57
CA ALA A 347 -15.41 -1.59 17.34
C ALA A 347 -16.14 -2.50 16.37
N LEU A 348 -17.16 -1.97 15.70
CA LEU A 348 -17.94 -2.61 14.65
C LEU A 348 -17.86 -1.77 13.38
N GLY A 349 -17.23 -2.31 12.35
CA GLY A 349 -17.18 -1.70 11.02
C GLY A 349 -18.53 -1.70 10.33
N GLU A 350 -18.59 -1.10 9.14
CA GLU A 350 -19.81 -1.12 8.33
C GLU A 350 -20.21 -2.56 7.93
N ALA A 351 -21.51 -2.79 7.77
CA ALA A 351 -22.00 -4.08 7.32
C ALA A 351 -21.58 -4.34 5.87
N GLY A 352 -20.93 -5.48 5.63
CA GLY A 352 -20.62 -5.93 4.27
C GLY A 352 -21.88 -6.32 3.49
N PRO A 353 -21.76 -6.65 2.19
CA PRO A 353 -22.89 -7.03 1.35
C PRO A 353 -23.71 -8.23 1.87
N ALA A 354 -23.08 -9.11 2.65
CA ALA A 354 -23.72 -10.26 3.29
C ALA A 354 -24.41 -9.93 4.63
N GLY A 355 -24.31 -8.69 5.12
CA GLY A 355 -24.87 -8.23 6.39
C GLY A 355 -23.96 -8.43 7.61
N ASP A 356 -22.85 -9.17 7.46
CA ASP A 356 -21.85 -9.32 8.52
C ASP A 356 -21.05 -8.02 8.72
N ARG A 357 -20.90 -7.59 9.97
CA ARG A 357 -20.08 -6.43 10.35
C ARG A 357 -18.70 -6.90 10.79
N PRO A 358 -17.59 -6.38 10.21
CA PRO A 358 -16.26 -6.56 10.77
C PRO A 358 -16.25 -6.14 12.25
N ARG A 359 -15.64 -6.94 13.12
CA ARG A 359 -15.62 -6.72 14.56
C ARG A 359 -14.19 -6.77 15.06
N SER A 360 -13.79 -5.80 15.88
CA SER A 360 -12.51 -5.87 16.59
C SER A 360 -12.54 -6.95 17.67
N PRO A 361 -11.37 -7.43 18.14
CA PRO A 361 -11.31 -8.10 19.43
C PRO A 361 -11.93 -7.21 20.53
N VAL A 362 -12.51 -7.83 21.55
CA VAL A 362 -12.96 -7.09 22.73
C VAL A 362 -11.75 -6.69 23.54
N VAL A 363 -11.63 -5.39 23.78
CA VAL A 363 -10.57 -4.82 24.59
C VAL A 363 -11.08 -4.70 26.01
N THR A 364 -10.22 -5.04 26.98
CA THR A 364 -10.50 -4.91 28.41
C THR A 364 -9.44 -4.02 29.04
N GLU A 365 -9.88 -2.94 29.66
CA GLU A 365 -9.04 -1.99 30.40
C GLU A 365 -9.55 -1.88 31.83
N THR A 366 -8.64 -2.00 32.80
CA THR A 366 -8.97 -1.86 34.22
C THR A 366 -8.38 -0.56 34.74
N TYR A 367 -9.24 0.35 35.17
CA TYR A 367 -8.85 1.61 35.79
C TYR A 367 -8.93 1.47 37.31
N HIS A 368 -7.87 1.87 38.00
CA HIS A 368 -7.85 2.03 39.45
C HIS A 368 -7.68 3.52 39.72
N VAL A 369 -8.71 4.13 40.34
CA VAL A 369 -8.71 5.55 40.67
C VAL A 369 -8.69 5.69 42.18
N ASP A 370 -7.63 6.30 42.70
CA ASP A 370 -7.39 6.57 44.12
C ASP A 370 -7.78 8.00 44.53
#